data_AF-A0A1H6A2J0-F1
#
_entry.id   AF-A0A1H6A2J0-F1
#
_cell.length_a   1.000
_cell.length_b   1.000
_cell.length_c   1.000
_cell.angle_alpha   90.00
_cell.angle_beta   90.00
_cell.angle_gamma   90.00
#
_symmetry.space_group_name_H-M   'P 1'
#
loop_
_entity.id
_entity.type
_entity.pdbx_description
1 polymer ?
#
loop_
_entity_poly.entity_id
_entity_poly.type
_entity_poly.pdbx_seq_one_letter_code
_entity_poly.pdbx_strand_id
1 'polypeptide(L)'
;MDTYDIMLYVSYVLVGIGAVFSILLPLIKSLDDPKSLLKTGLGVLAILVLFFICYSISSNEVLPKFESDPFNLTPAMSQMVGGLMITTYVLTIVAIVGIVITELNKAIR
;
A
#
# COMPACT_ATOMS: atom_id res chain seq x y z
N MET A 1 -25.04 2.00 15.13
CA MET A 1 -23.64 2.44 15.00
C MET A 1 -23.03 2.27 16.37
N ASP A 2 -22.33 1.17 16.55
CA ASP A 2 -21.68 0.85 17.80
C ASP A 2 -20.31 1.53 17.87
N THR A 3 -19.66 1.54 19.04
CA THR A 3 -18.34 2.17 19.24
C THR A 3 -17.30 1.68 18.22
N TYR A 4 -17.38 0.39 17.84
CA TYR A 4 -16.51 -0.20 16.83
C TYR A 4 -16.69 0.42 15.45
N ASP A 5 -17.92 0.67 15.01
CA ASP A 5 -18.21 1.30 13.73
C ASP A 5 -17.63 2.72 13.69
N ILE A 6 -17.80 3.46 14.77
CA ILE A 6 -17.30 4.83 14.90
C ILE A 6 -15.77 4.86 14.79
N MET A 7 -15.08 3.96 15.51
CA MET A 7 -13.62 3.86 15.44
C MET A 7 -13.13 3.50 14.03
N LEU A 8 -13.84 2.62 13.33
CA LEU A 8 -13.53 2.21 11.97
C LEU A 8 -13.70 3.37 10.98
N TYR A 9 -14.82 4.08 11.04
CA TYR A 9 -15.07 5.25 10.20
C TYR A 9 -14.05 6.36 10.43
N VAL A 10 -13.74 6.67 11.69
CA VAL A 10 -12.71 7.67 12.02
C VAL A 10 -11.34 7.24 11.49
N SER A 11 -10.99 5.96 11.61
CA SER A 11 -9.72 5.44 11.08
C SER A 11 -9.64 5.56 9.57
N TYR A 12 -10.72 5.24 8.84
CA TYR A 12 -10.77 5.41 7.39
C TYR A 12 -10.63 6.87 6.97
N VAL A 13 -11.26 7.80 7.70
CA VAL A 13 -11.10 9.24 7.46
C VAL A 13 -9.65 9.66 7.70
N LEU A 14 -9.02 9.23 8.79
CA LEU A 14 -7.61 9.55 9.07
C LEU A 14 -6.68 9.01 8.00
N VAL A 15 -6.88 7.76 7.56
CA VAL A 15 -6.10 7.15 6.47
C VAL A 15 -6.27 7.94 5.18
N GLY A 16 -7.50 8.34 4.84
CA GLY A 16 -7.79 9.17 3.67
C GLY A 16 -7.06 10.51 3.72
N ILE A 17 -7.12 11.21 4.86
CA ILE A 17 -6.41 12.47 5.08
C ILE A 17 -4.89 12.27 4.95
N GLY A 18 -4.35 11.24 5.60
CA GLY A 18 -2.93 10.90 5.54
C GLY A 18 -2.45 10.61 4.13
N ALA A 19 -3.23 9.86 3.35
CA ALA A 19 -2.95 9.55 1.95
C ALA A 19 -2.94 10.81 1.07
N VAL A 20 -3.86 11.76 1.32
CA VAL A 20 -3.89 13.03 0.60
C VAL A 20 -2.64 13.86 0.91
N PHE A 21 -2.32 14.03 2.19
CA PHE A 21 -1.14 14.82 2.60
C PHE A 21 0.18 14.16 2.18
N SER A 22 0.27 12.84 2.17
CA SER A 22 1.48 12.12 1.75
C SER A 22 1.80 12.31 0.27
N ILE A 23 0.81 12.64 -0.56
CA ILE A 23 0.99 12.98 -1.97
C ILE A 23 1.17 14.49 -2.15
N LEU A 24 0.33 15.31 -1.53
CA LEU A 24 0.35 16.76 -1.71
C LEU A 24 1.63 17.41 -1.18
N LEU A 25 2.12 17.02 0.00
CA LEU A 25 3.28 17.67 0.61
C LEU A 25 4.58 17.46 -0.20
N PRO A 26 4.91 16.23 -0.68
CA PRO A 26 6.03 16.04 -1.60
C PRO A 26 5.82 16.76 -2.92
N LEU A 27 4.60 16.81 -3.45
CA LEU A 27 4.29 17.47 -4.71
C LEU A 27 4.53 18.98 -4.64
N ILE A 28 4.08 19.65 -3.57
CA ILE A 28 4.34 21.08 -3.35
C ILE A 28 5.85 21.33 -3.23
N LYS A 29 6.57 20.52 -2.45
CA LYS A 29 8.04 20.67 -2.26
C LYS A 29 8.87 20.40 -3.52
N SER A 30 8.34 19.63 -4.46
CA SER A 30 9.07 19.24 -5.68
C SER A 30 8.86 20.21 -6.84
N LEU A 31 7.99 21.21 -6.69
CA LEU A 31 7.89 22.33 -7.64
C LEU A 31 9.18 23.18 -7.65
N ASP A 32 9.86 23.29 -6.51
CA ASP A 32 11.11 24.03 -6.39
C ASP A 32 12.33 23.25 -6.94
N ASP A 33 12.23 21.92 -7.04
CA ASP A 33 13.27 21.05 -7.61
C ASP A 33 12.66 19.94 -8.49
N PRO A 34 12.42 20.20 -9.78
CA PRO A 34 11.77 19.26 -10.68
C PRO A 34 12.60 17.99 -10.92
N LYS A 35 13.92 18.00 -10.64
CA LYS A 35 14.73 16.78 -10.73
C LYS A 35 14.43 15.81 -9.60
N SER A 36 14.06 16.32 -8.43
CA SER A 36 13.60 15.52 -7.30
C SER A 36 12.27 14.83 -7.62
N LEU A 37 11.36 15.54 -8.29
CA LEU A 37 10.06 15.00 -8.74
C LEU A 37 10.22 13.73 -9.60
N LEU A 38 11.17 13.74 -10.54
CA LEU A 38 11.41 12.60 -11.43
C LEU A 38 11.84 11.33 -10.67
N LYS A 39 12.66 11.48 -9.63
CA LYS A 39 13.10 10.34 -8.80
C LYS A 39 11.94 9.78 -7.98
N THR A 40 11.13 10.64 -7.38
CA THR A 40 9.93 10.23 -6.66
C THR A 40 8.92 9.57 -7.60
N GLY A 41 8.70 10.13 -8.79
CA GLY A 41 7.82 9.57 -9.80
C GLY A 41 8.26 8.17 -10.25
N LEU A 42 9.57 7.95 -10.42
CA LEU A 42 10.11 6.62 -10.73
C LEU A 42 9.86 5.62 -9.60
N GLY A 43 10.00 6.04 -8.34
CA GLY A 43 9.67 5.20 -7.17
C GLY A 43 8.19 4.82 -7.11
N VAL A 44 7.29 5.78 -7.34
CA VAL A 44 5.83 5.53 -7.38
C VAL A 44 5.49 4.58 -8.55
N LEU A 45 6.08 4.79 -9.72
CA LEU A 45 5.89 3.91 -10.87
C LEU A 45 6.35 2.48 -10.58
N ALA A 46 7.49 2.31 -9.91
CA ALA A 46 7.98 0.99 -9.52
C ALA A 46 7.02 0.28 -8.55
N ILE A 47 6.45 1.00 -7.59
CA ILE A 47 5.43 0.46 -6.66
C ILE A 47 4.15 0.08 -7.42
N LEU A 48 3.70 0.91 -8.36
CA LEU A 48 2.53 0.61 -9.19
C LEU A 48 2.73 -0.66 -10.02
N VAL A 49 3.89 -0.80 -10.68
CA VAL A 49 4.22 -2.00 -11.47
C VAL A 49 4.26 -3.24 -10.56
N LEU A 50 4.88 -3.12 -9.39
CA LEU A 50 4.90 -4.20 -8.39
C LEU A 50 3.48 -4.57 -7.95
N PHE A 51 2.63 -3.59 -7.68
CA PHE A 51 1.23 -3.81 -7.32
C PHE A 51 0.48 -4.57 -8.42
N PHE A 52 0.65 -4.22 -9.69
CA PHE A 52 0.03 -4.95 -10.79
C PHE A 52 0.48 -6.42 -10.86
N ILE A 53 1.77 -6.69 -10.61
CA ILE A 53 2.29 -8.06 -10.52
C ILE A 53 1.63 -8.79 -9.35
N CYS A 54 1.59 -8.19 -8.16
CA CYS A 54 0.96 -8.77 -6.97
C CYS A 54 -0.55 -8.99 -7.14
N TYR A 55 -1.25 -8.06 -7.77
CA TYR A 55 -2.68 -8.16 -8.08
C TYR A 55 -2.94 -9.31 -9.07
N SER A 56 -2.08 -9.47 -10.09
CA SER A 56 -2.19 -10.55 -11.07
C SER A 56 -1.99 -11.95 -10.48
N ILE A 57 -1.22 -12.07 -9.39
CA ILE A 57 -1.04 -13.36 -8.68
C ILE A 57 -2.03 -13.55 -7.53
N SER A 58 -2.78 -12.51 -7.16
CA SER A 58 -3.80 -12.61 -6.11
C SER A 58 -4.98 -13.43 -6.60
N SER A 59 -5.46 -14.34 -5.73
CA SER A 59 -6.69 -15.08 -5.99
C SER A 59 -7.90 -14.16 -5.92
N ASN A 60 -8.89 -14.43 -6.78
CA ASN A 60 -10.23 -13.81 -6.74
C ASN A 60 -11.28 -14.74 -6.13
N GLU A 61 -10.85 -15.86 -5.56
CA GLU A 61 -11.75 -16.83 -4.94
C GLU A 61 -12.46 -16.21 -3.72
N VAL A 62 -13.75 -16.47 -3.63
CA VAL A 62 -14.59 -16.13 -2.49
C VAL A 62 -15.32 -17.39 -2.06
N LEU A 63 -15.21 -17.74 -0.78
CA LEU A 63 -15.99 -18.86 -0.24
C LEU A 63 -17.47 -18.47 -0.16
N PRO A 64 -18.42 -19.36 -0.47
CA PRO A 64 -19.86 -19.07 -0.43
C PRO A 64 -20.36 -18.48 0.90
N LYS A 65 -19.70 -18.81 2.02
CA LYS A 65 -20.02 -18.24 3.35
C LYS A 65 -19.72 -16.75 3.49
N PHE A 66 -18.94 -16.15 2.60
CA PHE A 66 -18.55 -14.74 2.59
C PHE A 66 -19.23 -13.95 1.45
N GLU A 67 -19.90 -14.63 0.52
CA GLU A 67 -20.61 -13.99 -0.59
C GLU A 67 -21.92 -13.34 -0.14
N SER A 68 -22.53 -13.86 0.93
CA SER A 68 -23.80 -13.37 1.47
C SER A 68 -23.61 -12.41 2.65
N ASP A 69 -24.71 -11.81 3.12
CA ASP A 69 -24.74 -10.99 4.33
C ASP A 69 -24.08 -11.71 5.52
N PRO A 70 -23.29 -11.00 6.34
CA PRO A 70 -23.07 -9.53 6.35
C PRO A 70 -21.89 -9.05 5.48
N PHE A 71 -21.14 -9.96 4.87
CA PHE A 71 -19.84 -9.63 4.27
C PHE A 71 -19.94 -9.16 2.82
N ASN A 72 -20.91 -9.69 2.05
CA ASN A 72 -21.18 -9.30 0.67
C ASN A 72 -19.90 -9.22 -0.19
N LEU A 73 -18.97 -10.15 0.00
CA LEU A 73 -17.64 -10.10 -0.59
C LEU A 73 -17.73 -10.47 -2.07
N THR A 74 -17.25 -9.59 -2.95
CA THR A 74 -17.18 -9.87 -4.38
C THR A 74 -15.78 -10.38 -4.78
N PRO A 75 -15.66 -11.18 -5.86
CA PRO A 75 -14.37 -11.63 -6.37
C PRO A 75 -13.37 -10.49 -6.64
N ALA A 76 -13.86 -9.36 -7.15
CA ALA A 76 -13.04 -8.18 -7.41
C ALA A 76 -12.50 -7.55 -6.10
N MET A 77 -13.34 -7.49 -5.06
CA MET A 77 -12.90 -6.98 -3.75
C MET A 77 -11.87 -7.92 -3.10
N SER A 78 -12.08 -9.24 -3.19
CA SER A 78 -11.13 -10.24 -2.71
C SER A 78 -9.77 -10.11 -3.40
N GLN A 79 -9.76 -10.01 -4.72
CA GLN A 79 -8.53 -9.85 -5.50
C GLN A 79 -7.81 -8.54 -5.22
N MET A 80 -8.55 -7.44 -5.06
CA MET A 80 -7.98 -6.13 -4.73
C MET A 80 -7.31 -6.13 -3.35
N VAL A 81 -7.99 -6.64 -2.33
CA VAL A 81 -7.45 -6.71 -0.97
C VAL A 81 -6.26 -7.66 -0.91
N GLY A 82 -6.36 -8.83 -1.56
CA GLY A 82 -5.26 -9.79 -1.65
C GLY A 82 -4.03 -9.21 -2.36
N GLY A 83 -4.23 -8.51 -3.48
CA GLY A 83 -3.16 -7.80 -4.19
C GLY A 83 -2.43 -6.79 -3.30
N LEU A 84 -3.18 -5.94 -2.59
CA LEU A 84 -2.61 -4.94 -1.66
C LEU A 84 -1.85 -5.59 -0.49
N MET A 85 -2.39 -6.69 0.06
CA MET A 85 -1.72 -7.46 1.12
C MET A 85 -0.39 -8.03 0.64
N ILE A 86 -0.38 -8.71 -0.51
CA ILE A 86 0.84 -9.28 -1.09
C ILE A 86 1.87 -8.20 -1.39
N THR A 87 1.46 -7.07 -1.98
CA THR A 87 2.37 -5.93 -2.22
C THR A 87 2.99 -5.42 -0.92
N THR A 88 2.19 -5.28 0.14
CA THR A 88 2.68 -4.83 1.45
C THR A 88 3.68 -5.82 2.04
N TYR A 89 3.43 -7.13 1.94
CA TYR A 89 4.38 -8.15 2.41
C TYR A 89 5.69 -8.14 1.64
N VAL A 90 5.64 -8.01 0.31
CA VAL A 90 6.85 -7.90 -0.51
C VAL A 90 7.66 -6.66 -0.14
N LEU A 91 7.01 -5.51 -0.03
CA LEU A 91 7.68 -4.26 0.38
C LEU A 91 8.27 -4.36 1.78
N THR A 92 7.60 -5.05 2.70
CA THR A 92 8.11 -5.29 4.06
C THR A 92 9.38 -6.12 4.04
N ILE A 93 9.42 -7.21 3.27
CA ILE A 93 10.61 -8.05 3.12
C ILE A 93 11.75 -7.25 2.48
N VAL A 94 11.46 -6.53 1.40
CA VAL A 94 12.45 -5.66 0.72
C VAL A 94 13.01 -4.60 1.67
N ALA A 95 12.17 -3.99 2.50
CA ALA A 95 12.59 -3.02 3.49
C ALA A 95 13.51 -3.65 4.55
N ILE A 96 13.14 -4.80 5.11
CA ILE A 96 13.96 -5.52 6.10
C ILE A 96 15.32 -5.89 5.51
N VAL A 97 15.34 -6.50 4.31
CA VAL A 97 16.58 -6.87 3.62
C VAL A 97 17.44 -5.63 3.34
N GLY A 98 16.82 -4.54 2.89
CA GLY A 98 17.50 -3.27 2.65
C GLY A 98 18.15 -2.70 3.92
N ILE A 99 17.45 -2.75 5.05
CA ILE A 99 18.00 -2.33 6.36
C ILE A 99 19.19 -3.21 6.74
N VAL A 100 19.06 -4.54 6.67
CA VAL A 100 20.14 -5.48 7.04
C VAL A 100 21.40 -5.25 6.19
N ILE A 101 21.26 -5.12 4.86
CA ILE A 101 22.40 -4.84 3.97
C ILE A 101 23.04 -3.49 4.29
N THR A 102 22.22 -2.48 4.62
CA THR A 102 22.72 -1.14 4.95
C THR A 102 23.52 -1.16 6.25
N GLU A 103 23.03 -1.82 7.29
CA GLU A 103 23.73 -1.96 8.57
C GLU A 103 25.01 -2.79 8.43
N LEU A 104 25.01 -3.88 7.67
CA LEU A 104 26.21 -4.67 7.40
C LEU A 104 27.28 -3.87 6.66
N ASN A 105 26.89 -3.13 5.61
CA ASN A 105 27.83 -2.29 4.87
C ASN A 105 28.44 -1.18 5.75
N LYS A 106 27.66 -0.63 6.68
CA LYS A 106 28.12 0.37 7.65
C LYS A 106 29.00 -0.22 8.76
N ALA A 107 28.81 -1.49 9.10
CA ALA A 107 29.67 -2.18 10.06
C ALA A 107 31.02 -2.60 9.47
N ILE A 108 31.07 -2.82 8.15
CA ILE A 108 32.28 -3.24 7.42
C ILE A 108 33.15 -2.05 6.97
N ARG A 109 32.55 -0.88 6.65
CA ARG A 109 33.26 0.36 6.31
C ARG A 109 33.33 1.33 7.49
#